data_AF-A0A2H3B888-F1
#
_entry.id   AF-A0A2H3B888-F1
#
_cell.length_a   1.000
_cell.length_b   1.000
_cell.length_c   1.000
_cell.angle_alpha   90.00
_cell.angle_beta   90.00
_cell.angle_gamma   90.00
#
_symmetry.space_group_name_H-M   'P 1'
#
loop_
_entity.id
_entity.type
_entity.pdbx_description
1 polymer ?
#
loop_
_entity_poly.entity_id
_entity_poly.type
_entity_poly.pdbx_seq_one_letter_code
_entity_poly.pdbx_strand_id
1 'polypeptide(L)'
;MANDAPPQSLALSDIMHTLSPSPGPQNTEQSQYANGEERARSLDPPQEVDLKSCRNKLSEMGLLSDENESATPRERELANMVLSLLDARQWDPTQLLEQAATISGLMQERELLLQLFSEERARWEAEKEGWERSAEALISQRTKENPDAFKTEVSCSWIRTGYIADAVSV
;
A
#
# COMPACT_ATOMS: atom_id res chain seq x y z
N MET A 1 17.59 41.32 32.26
CA MET A 1 16.46 41.61 31.36
C MET A 1 16.21 40.32 30.59
N ALA A 2 15.16 39.58 30.95
CA ALA A 2 14.87 38.27 30.40
C ALA A 2 14.09 38.43 29.08
N ASN A 3 14.62 37.85 28.00
CA ASN A 3 13.92 37.73 26.73
C ASN A 3 12.92 36.57 26.88
N ASP A 4 11.69 36.92 27.21
CA ASP A 4 10.55 36.02 27.23
C ASP A 4 9.97 35.97 25.80
N ALA A 5 10.48 35.05 24.99
CA ALA A 5 9.92 34.75 23.67
C ALA A 5 8.87 33.64 23.83
N PRO A 6 7.64 33.81 23.34
CA PRO A 6 6.62 32.77 23.43
C PRO A 6 7.04 31.54 22.58
N PRO A 7 6.68 30.31 23.00
CA PRO A 7 6.96 29.11 22.23
C PRO A 7 6.29 29.21 20.86
N GLN A 8 7.08 29.03 19.81
CA GLN A 8 6.59 29.03 18.43
C GLN A 8 5.63 27.84 18.30
N SER A 9 4.35 28.14 18.10
CA SER A 9 3.31 27.14 17.85
C SER A 9 3.62 26.47 16.50
N LEU A 10 4.13 25.24 16.53
CA LEU A 10 4.24 24.38 15.36
C LEU A 10 2.81 24.01 14.92
N ALA A 11 2.22 24.84 14.08
CA ALA A 11 0.93 24.53 13.48
C ALA A 11 1.09 23.28 12.60
N LEU A 12 0.28 22.25 12.85
CA LEU A 12 0.25 20.99 12.08
C LEU A 12 0.05 21.22 10.56
N SER A 13 -0.38 22.42 10.18
CA SER A 13 -0.46 22.93 8.81
C SER A 13 0.88 22.92 8.07
N ASP A 14 2.00 23.18 8.76
CA ASP A 14 3.34 23.26 8.14
C ASP A 14 3.94 21.88 7.83
N ILE A 15 3.42 20.81 8.43
CA ILE A 15 3.90 19.44 8.22
C ILE A 15 3.25 18.79 6.97
N MET A 16 2.14 19.35 6.46
CA MET A 16 1.42 18.79 5.30
C MET A 16 1.80 19.43 3.94
N HIS A 17 2.99 19.99 3.82
CA HIS A 17 3.44 20.62 2.58
C HIS A 17 4.64 19.93 1.93
N THR A 18 4.54 18.65 1.54
CA THR A 18 5.31 18.11 0.40
C THR A 18 4.70 16.82 -0.10
N LEU A 19 3.92 16.86 -1.17
CA LEU A 19 4.11 16.04 -2.37
C LEU A 19 3.32 16.71 -3.49
N SER A 20 4.03 17.53 -4.28
CA SER A 20 3.52 17.98 -5.57
C SER A 20 3.25 16.71 -6.42
N PRO A 21 2.05 16.52 -6.98
CA PRO A 21 1.80 15.37 -7.83
C PRO A 21 2.64 15.53 -9.10
N SER A 22 3.54 14.58 -9.31
CA SER A 22 4.27 14.43 -10.58
C SER A 22 3.26 14.34 -11.73
N PRO A 23 3.43 15.06 -12.85
CA PRO A 23 2.53 14.92 -13.99
C PRO A 23 2.72 13.52 -14.59
N GLY A 24 1.88 12.58 -14.15
CA GLY A 24 1.73 11.29 -14.81
C GLY A 24 1.20 11.49 -16.23
N PRO A 25 1.52 10.58 -17.17
CA PRO A 25 0.99 10.66 -18.52
C PRO A 25 -0.54 10.70 -18.47
N GLN A 26 -1.11 11.76 -19.05
CA GLN A 26 -2.55 11.93 -19.18
C GLN A 26 -3.08 10.86 -20.16
N ASN A 27 -3.49 9.71 -19.62
CA ASN A 27 -4.33 8.77 -20.35
C ASN A 27 -5.75 9.32 -20.37
N THR A 28 -6.04 10.03 -21.46
CA THR A 28 -7.38 10.44 -21.85
C THR A 28 -8.29 9.22 -21.97
N GLU A 29 -9.20 9.10 -21.01
CA GLU A 29 -10.58 8.61 -21.10
C GLU A 29 -10.87 7.44 -22.05
N GLN A 30 -11.17 6.28 -21.48
CA GLN A 30 -12.43 5.58 -21.79
C GLN A 30 -12.76 4.54 -20.71
N SER A 31 -13.66 4.95 -19.82
CA SER A 31 -14.47 4.06 -19.00
C SER A 31 -15.35 3.21 -19.92
N GLN A 32 -15.29 1.90 -19.74
CA GLN A 32 -16.28 0.85 -20.08
C GLN A 32 -15.54 -0.32 -20.70
N TYR A 33 -15.20 -1.31 -19.88
CA TYR A 33 -15.70 -2.69 -19.95
C TYR A 33 -15.08 -3.42 -18.77
N ALA A 34 -15.93 -3.83 -17.82
CA ALA A 34 -15.60 -4.74 -16.75
C ALA A 34 -15.27 -6.13 -17.32
N ASN A 35 -14.12 -6.26 -17.97
CA ASN A 35 -13.58 -7.53 -18.45
C ASN A 35 -12.04 -7.54 -18.44
N GLY A 36 -11.44 -6.91 -17.43
CA GLY A 36 -9.98 -6.81 -17.27
C GLY A 36 -9.34 -8.01 -16.57
N GLU A 37 -10.12 -8.83 -15.86
CA GLU A 37 -9.58 -9.93 -15.04
C GLU A 37 -9.28 -11.21 -15.84
N GLU A 38 -9.92 -11.41 -17.01
CA GLU A 38 -9.67 -12.60 -17.83
C GLU A 38 -8.42 -12.46 -18.71
N ARG A 39 -8.08 -11.23 -19.15
CA ARG A 39 -6.89 -11.00 -19.97
C ARG A 39 -5.59 -11.14 -19.17
N ALA A 40 -5.64 -10.96 -17.85
CA ALA A 40 -4.50 -11.17 -16.96
C ALA A 40 -4.21 -12.65 -16.67
N ARG A 41 -5.15 -13.57 -16.95
CA ARG A 41 -5.01 -15.02 -16.65
C ARG A 41 -4.57 -15.88 -17.84
N SER A 42 -4.18 -15.28 -18.97
CA SER A 42 -3.82 -16.01 -20.19
C SER A 42 -2.59 -15.44 -20.88
N LEU A 43 -1.50 -15.23 -20.13
CA LEU A 43 -0.16 -15.08 -20.70
C LEU A 43 0.83 -15.78 -19.77
N ASP A 44 0.64 -17.07 -19.53
CA ASP A 44 1.82 -17.89 -19.22
C ASP A 44 2.79 -17.69 -20.40
N PRO A 45 4.04 -17.28 -20.15
CA PRO A 45 5.03 -17.28 -21.21
C PRO A 45 5.08 -18.72 -21.75
N PRO A 46 4.85 -18.95 -23.06
CA PRO A 46 5.07 -20.26 -23.65
C PRO A 46 6.50 -20.62 -23.27
N GLN A 47 6.58 -21.71 -22.53
CA GLN A 47 7.81 -22.27 -21.99
C GLN A 47 8.86 -22.25 -23.11
N GLU A 48 10.07 -21.77 -22.87
CA GLU A 48 11.13 -21.62 -23.90
C GLU A 48 11.35 -22.88 -24.77
N VAL A 49 10.99 -24.04 -24.21
CA VAL A 49 10.97 -25.36 -24.85
C VAL A 49 10.09 -25.41 -26.10
N ASP A 50 9.00 -24.64 -26.14
CA ASP A 50 8.03 -24.63 -27.25
C ASP A 50 8.47 -23.73 -28.42
N LEU A 51 9.26 -22.69 -28.12
CA LEU A 51 9.72 -21.70 -29.10
C LEU A 51 10.85 -22.24 -29.98
N LYS A 52 11.81 -22.96 -29.38
CA LYS A 52 12.87 -23.66 -30.12
C LYS A 52 12.28 -24.77 -30.99
N SER A 53 11.28 -25.49 -30.48
CA SER A 53 10.53 -26.50 -31.24
C SER A 53 9.84 -25.90 -32.47
N CYS A 54 9.15 -24.75 -32.32
CA CYS A 54 8.55 -24.02 -33.44
C CYS A 54 9.59 -23.60 -34.48
N ARG A 55 10.75 -23.09 -34.05
CA ARG A 55 11.85 -22.69 -34.96
C ARG A 55 12.41 -23.89 -35.74
N ASN A 56 12.62 -25.01 -35.05
CA ASN A 56 13.08 -26.25 -35.66
C ASN A 56 12.07 -26.80 -36.66
N LYS A 57 10.78 -26.76 -36.33
CA LYS A 57 9.69 -27.24 -37.20
C LYS A 57 9.54 -26.37 -38.46
N LEU A 58 9.71 -25.06 -38.34
CA LEU A 58 9.76 -24.13 -39.49
C LEU A 58 10.96 -24.43 -40.41
N SER A 59 12.11 -24.78 -39.82
CA SER A 59 13.28 -25.23 -40.56
C SER A 59 13.08 -26.60 -41.20
N GLU A 60 12.40 -27.53 -40.54
CA GLU A 60 12.12 -28.90 -41.02
C GLU A 60 11.13 -28.89 -42.20
N MET A 61 10.11 -28.03 -42.15
CA MET A 61 9.22 -27.77 -43.29
C MET A 61 9.91 -27.00 -44.42
N GLY A 62 11.17 -26.57 -44.20
CA GLY A 62 11.98 -25.81 -45.14
C GLY A 62 11.31 -24.52 -45.64
N LEU A 63 10.40 -23.94 -44.85
CA LEU A 63 9.73 -22.67 -45.17
C LEU A 63 10.68 -21.46 -45.07
N LEU A 64 11.89 -21.69 -44.55
CA LEU A 64 12.95 -20.70 -44.38
C LEU A 64 14.02 -20.76 -45.49
N SER A 65 14.00 -21.80 -46.34
CA SER A 65 14.92 -21.96 -47.45
C SER A 65 14.28 -21.47 -48.75
N ASP A 66 14.98 -20.61 -49.48
CA ASP A 66 14.50 -20.03 -50.74
C ASP A 66 14.48 -21.06 -51.89
N GLU A 67 15.16 -22.19 -51.71
CA GLU A 67 15.20 -23.31 -52.66
C GLU A 67 13.96 -24.22 -52.61
N ASN A 68 13.07 -24.02 -51.63
CA ASN A 68 11.90 -24.87 -51.46
C ASN A 68 10.75 -24.41 -52.36
N GLU A 69 10.73 -24.90 -53.60
CA GLU A 69 9.70 -24.60 -54.60
C GLU A 69 8.27 -24.96 -54.15
N SER A 70 8.12 -25.83 -53.14
CA SER A 70 6.82 -26.23 -52.59
C SER A 70 6.19 -25.20 -51.64
N ALA A 71 6.97 -24.24 -51.13
CA ALA A 71 6.47 -23.26 -50.17
C ALA A 71 5.80 -22.10 -50.90
N THR A 72 4.51 -21.88 -50.65
CA THR A 72 3.80 -20.73 -51.21
C THR A 72 4.37 -19.42 -50.66
N PRO A 73 4.33 -18.31 -51.41
CA PRO A 73 4.84 -17.01 -50.95
C PRO A 73 4.15 -16.55 -49.65
N ARG A 74 2.88 -16.91 -49.45
CA ARG A 74 2.11 -16.63 -48.24
C ARG A 74 2.60 -17.42 -47.03
N GLU A 75 2.98 -18.69 -47.20
CA GLU A 75 3.55 -19.50 -46.11
C GLU A 75 4.91 -18.98 -45.67
N ARG A 76 5.72 -18.48 -46.61
CA ARG A 76 6.99 -17.80 -46.32
C ARG A 76 6.79 -16.50 -45.53
N GLU A 77 5.80 -15.69 -45.91
CA GLU A 77 5.47 -14.47 -45.17
C GLU A 77 5.01 -14.78 -43.74
N LEU A 78 4.14 -15.78 -43.56
CA LEU A 78 3.71 -16.25 -42.24
C LEU A 78 4.85 -16.81 -41.40
N ALA A 79 5.74 -17.60 -42.01
CA ALA A 79 6.94 -18.13 -41.36
C ALA A 79 7.86 -17.00 -40.86
N ASN A 80 8.06 -15.97 -41.68
CA ASN A 80 8.86 -14.79 -41.32
C ASN A 80 8.20 -13.95 -40.23
N MET A 81 6.87 -13.79 -40.26
CA MET A 81 6.13 -13.12 -39.18
C MET A 81 6.25 -13.89 -37.86
N VAL A 82 6.11 -15.21 -37.90
CA VAL A 82 6.26 -16.08 -36.71
C VAL A 82 7.69 -16.00 -36.16
N LEU A 83 8.71 -16.02 -37.01
CA LEU A 83 10.11 -15.80 -36.60
C LEU A 83 10.33 -14.43 -35.98
N SER A 84 9.78 -13.38 -36.58
CA SER A 84 9.88 -12.02 -36.06
C SER A 84 9.24 -11.90 -34.67
N LEU A 85 8.09 -12.57 -34.46
CA LEU A 85 7.43 -12.65 -33.16
C LEU A 85 8.21 -13.49 -32.13
N LEU A 86 8.89 -14.55 -32.58
CA LEU A 86 9.76 -15.39 -31.76
C LEU A 86 11.01 -14.63 -31.29
N ASP A 87 11.64 -13.85 -32.18
CA ASP A 87 12.84 -13.09 -31.88
C ASP A 87 12.53 -11.83 -31.06
N ALA A 88 11.39 -11.17 -31.28
CA ALA A 88 10.93 -10.04 -30.46
C ALA A 88 10.67 -10.40 -28.98
N ARG A 89 10.57 -11.71 -28.67
CA ARG A 89 10.31 -12.22 -27.32
C ARG A 89 11.59 -12.62 -26.57
N GLN A 90 12.75 -12.51 -27.18
CA GLN A 90 14.01 -12.78 -26.47
C GLN A 90 14.33 -11.57 -25.58
N TRP A 91 13.97 -11.67 -24.31
CA TRP A 91 14.37 -10.69 -23.30
C TRP A 91 15.88 -10.72 -23.18
N ASP A 92 16.53 -9.54 -23.23
CA ASP A 92 17.97 -9.46 -23.02
C ASP A 92 18.29 -9.96 -21.59
N PRO A 93 19.09 -11.03 -21.43
CA PRO A 93 19.39 -11.58 -20.10
C PRO A 93 20.07 -10.54 -19.19
N THR A 94 20.76 -9.56 -19.74
CA THR A 94 21.37 -8.47 -18.96
C THR A 94 20.31 -7.53 -18.40
N GLN A 95 19.27 -7.21 -19.18
CA GLN A 95 18.13 -6.42 -18.74
C GLN A 95 17.34 -7.14 -17.63
N LEU A 96 17.18 -8.46 -17.74
CA LEU A 96 16.50 -9.25 -16.72
C LEU A 96 17.29 -9.26 -15.39
N LEU A 97 18.62 -9.33 -15.47
CA LEU A 97 19.49 -9.22 -14.30
C LEU A 97 19.43 -7.83 -13.65
N GLU A 98 19.45 -6.77 -14.46
CA GLU A 98 19.30 -5.39 -13.97
C GLU A 98 17.94 -5.16 -13.30
N GLN A 99 16.87 -5.69 -13.90
CA GLN A 99 15.53 -5.65 -13.33
C GLN A 99 15.46 -6.42 -12.02
N ALA A 100 16.04 -7.62 -11.95
CA ALA A 100 16.11 -8.40 -10.72
C ALA A 100 16.87 -7.67 -9.61
N ALA A 101 17.99 -7.03 -9.94
CA ALA A 101 18.75 -6.19 -9.01
C ALA A 101 17.90 -5.02 -8.50
N THR A 102 17.21 -4.32 -9.40
CA THR A 102 16.31 -3.21 -9.05
C THR A 102 15.18 -3.66 -8.14
N ILE A 103 14.50 -4.76 -8.48
CA ILE A 103 13.43 -5.34 -7.66
C ILE A 103 13.95 -5.71 -6.28
N SER A 104 15.14 -6.32 -6.20
CA SER A 104 15.74 -6.69 -4.91
C SER A 104 16.05 -5.47 -4.04
N GLY A 105 16.53 -4.38 -4.64
CA GLY A 105 16.77 -3.11 -3.95
C GLY A 105 15.47 -2.51 -3.40
N LEU A 106 14.43 -2.45 -4.24
CA LEU A 106 13.10 -1.96 -3.83
C LEU A 106 12.47 -2.82 -2.73
N MET A 107 12.66 -4.15 -2.78
CA MET A 107 12.20 -5.04 -1.71
C MET A 107 12.91 -4.77 -0.39
N GLN A 108 14.23 -4.53 -0.44
CA GLN A 108 15.02 -4.20 0.76
C GLN A 108 14.59 -2.85 1.36
N GLU A 109 14.36 -1.85 0.51
CA GLU A 109 13.85 -0.54 0.95
C GLU A 109 12.46 -0.67 1.58
N ARG A 110 11.56 -1.44 0.95
CA ARG A 110 10.23 -1.72 1.48
C ARG A 110 10.30 -2.38 2.86
N GLU A 111 11.19 -3.36 3.03
CA GLU A 111 11.34 -4.06 4.31
C GLU A 111 11.82 -3.11 5.42
N LEU A 112 12.79 -2.25 5.11
CA LEU A 112 13.25 -1.22 6.03
C LEU A 112 12.12 -0.28 6.47
N LEU A 113 11.32 0.20 5.51
CA LEU A 113 10.18 1.07 5.81
C LEU A 113 9.14 0.37 6.70
N LEU A 114 8.82 -0.89 6.40
CA LEU A 114 7.89 -1.67 7.22
C LEU A 114 8.40 -1.84 8.65
N GLN A 115 9.70 -2.10 8.82
CA GLN A 115 10.32 -2.19 10.13
C GLN A 115 10.19 -0.86 10.89
N LEU A 116 10.52 0.27 10.26
CA LEU A 116 10.40 1.59 10.87
C LEU A 116 8.96 1.91 11.30
N PHE A 117 7.97 1.63 10.44
CA PHE A 117 6.58 1.82 10.80
C PHE A 117 6.13 0.92 11.96
N SER A 118 6.64 -0.31 12.03
CA SER A 118 6.31 -1.23 13.11
C SER A 118 6.90 -0.77 14.46
N GLU A 119 8.14 -0.29 14.45
CA GLU A 119 8.82 0.24 15.63
C GLU A 119 8.14 1.52 16.13
N GLU A 120 7.79 2.42 15.21
CA GLU A 120 7.09 3.65 15.53
C GLU A 120 5.72 3.38 16.17
N ARG A 121 4.97 2.42 15.61
CA ARG A 121 3.69 2.00 16.18
C ARG A 121 3.86 1.41 17.57
N ALA A 122 4.86 0.55 17.77
CA ALA A 122 5.15 -0.05 19.06
C ALA A 122 5.55 1.01 20.10
N ARG A 123 6.35 2.01 19.70
CA ARG A 123 6.73 3.14 20.57
C ARG A 123 5.50 3.95 20.99
N TRP A 124 4.62 4.28 20.04
CA TRP A 124 3.39 5.01 20.31
C TRP A 124 2.44 4.23 21.24
N GLU A 125 2.30 2.92 21.03
CA GLU A 125 1.48 2.07 21.91
C GLU A 125 2.03 2.04 23.34
N ALA A 126 3.35 1.93 23.52
CA ALA A 126 3.98 1.96 24.83
C ALA A 126 3.80 3.31 25.54
N GLU A 127 3.90 4.43 24.81
CA GLU A 127 3.65 5.77 25.35
C GLU A 127 2.19 5.92 25.79
N LYS A 128 1.25 5.51 24.94
CA LYS A 128 -0.18 5.51 25.25
C LYS A 128 -0.49 4.68 26.50
N GLU A 129 0.03 3.46 26.61
CA GLU A 129 -0.14 2.62 27.79
C GLU A 129 0.46 3.28 29.05
N GLY A 130 1.61 3.95 28.91
CA GLY A 130 2.22 4.72 29.99
C GLY A 130 1.34 5.87 30.47
N TRP A 131 0.71 6.59 29.53
CA TRP A 131 -0.25 7.65 29.85
C TRP A 131 -1.53 7.09 30.50
N GLU A 132 -2.06 5.98 29.99
CA GLU A 132 -3.24 5.31 30.57
C GLU A 132 -2.97 4.88 32.02
N ARG A 133 -1.85 4.20 32.28
CA ARG A 133 -1.44 3.81 33.63
C ARG A 133 -1.23 5.00 34.56
N SER A 134 -0.66 6.09 34.05
CA SER A 134 -0.46 7.31 34.83
C SER A 134 -1.80 7.99 35.16
N ALA A 135 -2.72 8.05 34.20
CA ALA A 135 -4.07 8.56 34.41
C ALA A 135 -4.84 7.71 35.43
N GLU A 136 -4.77 6.39 35.32
CA GLU A 136 -5.37 5.45 36.28
C GLU A 136 -4.79 5.63 37.69
N ALA A 137 -3.46 5.81 37.82
CA ALA A 137 -2.82 6.05 39.10
C ALA A 137 -3.30 7.37 39.73
N LEU A 138 -3.44 8.44 38.95
CA LEU A 138 -3.97 9.72 39.42
C LEU A 138 -5.45 9.62 39.84
N ILE A 139 -6.26 8.90 39.07
CA ILE A 139 -7.68 8.64 39.42
C ILE A 139 -7.75 7.80 40.71
N SER A 140 -6.91 6.77 40.84
CA SER A 140 -6.83 5.91 42.03
C SER A 140 -6.36 6.69 43.26
N GLN A 141 -5.40 7.60 43.09
CA GLN A 141 -4.94 8.48 44.16
C GLN A 141 -6.07 9.43 44.60
N ARG A 142 -6.73 10.10 43.65
CA ARG A 142 -7.85 11.01 43.94
C ARG A 142 -9.01 10.31 44.64
N THR A 143 -9.39 9.12 44.17
CA THR A 143 -10.46 8.32 44.78
C THR A 143 -10.09 7.82 46.17
N LYS A 144 -8.81 7.50 46.43
CA LYS A 144 -8.32 7.14 47.76
C LYS A 144 -8.24 8.33 48.72
N GLU A 145 -7.81 9.50 48.24
CA GLU A 145 -7.70 10.73 49.02
C GLU A 145 -9.07 11.37 49.33
N ASN A 146 -10.06 11.17 48.46
CA ASN A 146 -11.42 11.64 48.69
C ASN A 146 -12.49 10.63 48.18
N PRO A 147 -12.80 9.59 48.97
CA PRO A 147 -13.80 8.59 48.61
C PRO A 147 -15.24 9.13 48.64
N ASP A 148 -15.46 10.30 49.25
CA ASP A 148 -16.78 10.94 49.42
C ASP A 148 -17.07 12.06 48.41
N ALA A 149 -16.06 12.53 47.65
CA ALA A 149 -16.26 13.51 46.58
C ALA A 149 -17.24 13.03 45.51
N PHE A 150 -17.20 11.73 45.17
CA PHE A 150 -18.12 11.13 44.21
C PHE A 150 -19.50 10.80 44.79
N LYS A 151 -19.65 10.68 46.12
CA LYS A 151 -20.95 10.47 46.77
C LYS A 151 -21.69 11.78 47.02
N THR A 152 -20.96 12.82 47.40
CA THR A 152 -21.53 14.14 47.71
C THR A 152 -22.02 14.87 46.46
N GLU A 153 -21.36 14.75 45.30
CA GLU A 153 -21.87 15.33 44.04
C GLU A 153 -23.19 14.68 43.56
N VAL A 154 -23.32 13.36 43.70
CA VAL A 154 -24.57 12.65 43.36
C VAL A 154 -25.65 13.01 44.39
N SER A 155 -25.35 12.96 45.68
CA SER A 155 -26.32 13.26 46.74
C SER A 155 -26.78 14.73 46.74
N CYS A 156 -25.89 15.70 46.46
CA CYS A 156 -26.26 17.11 46.35
C CYS A 156 -27.01 17.42 45.03
N SER A 157 -26.77 16.66 43.95
CA SER A 157 -27.52 16.78 42.70
C SER A 157 -28.99 16.35 42.87
N TRP A 158 -29.24 15.22 43.57
CA TRP A 158 -30.61 14.77 43.89
C TRP A 158 -31.34 15.69 44.87
N ILE A 159 -30.62 16.29 45.85
CA ILE A 159 -31.21 17.28 46.78
C ILE A 159 -31.59 18.58 46.04
N ARG A 160 -30.89 18.95 44.96
CA ARG A 160 -31.18 20.18 44.19
C ARG A 160 -32.34 20.03 43.20
N THR A 161 -32.72 18.81 42.82
CA THR A 161 -33.71 18.56 41.76
C THR A 161 -35.00 17.89 42.20
N GLY A 162 -35.16 17.48 43.47
CA GLY A 162 -36.47 17.06 43.95
C GLY A 162 -36.53 16.80 45.43
N TYR A 163 -37.13 17.72 46.20
CA TYR A 163 -37.98 17.46 47.36
C TYR A 163 -38.66 18.78 47.79
N ILE A 164 -39.63 19.24 46.99
CA ILE A 164 -40.80 19.94 47.52
C ILE A 164 -41.96 18.96 47.36
N ALA A 165 -42.04 18.00 48.28
CA ALA A 165 -43.22 17.16 48.46
C ALA A 165 -43.22 16.61 49.89
N ASP A 166 -44.04 17.27 50.71
CA ASP A 166 -44.77 16.79 51.88
C ASP A 166 -44.03 16.20 53.08
N ALA A 167 -44.03 16.96 54.18
CA ALA A 167 -44.94 16.72 55.32
C ALA A 167 -44.66 17.69 56.48
N VAL A 168 -45.66 18.45 56.95
CA VAL A 168 -46.10 18.49 58.37
C VAL A 168 -47.52 19.10 58.39
N SER A 169 -48.51 18.24 58.69
CA SER A 169 -49.75 18.66 59.36
C SER A 169 -49.46 19.11 60.78
N VAL A 170 -49.96 20.29 61.16
CA VAL A 170 -50.80 20.53 62.36
C VAL A 170 -51.83 21.57 61.98
#